data_AF-A0A4Q9B1Q8-F1
#
_entry.id   AF-A0A4Q9B1Q8-F1
#
_cell.length_a   1.000
_cell.length_b   1.000
_cell.length_c   1.000
_cell.angle_alpha   90.00
_cell.angle_beta   90.00
_cell.angle_gamma   90.00
#
_symmetry.space_group_name_H-M   'P 1'
#
loop_
_entity.id
_entity.type
_entity.pdbx_description
1 polymer ?
#
loop_
_entity_poly.entity_id
_entity_poly.type
_entity_poly.pdbx_seq_one_letter_code
_entity_poly.pdbx_strand_id
1 'polypeptide(L)'
;MSESVVVYVPDLGQGVSFYQALGLALEELSPKEALLAPLEGPLVLLRPGPGGLERGPGRPRPEGQGFARLRWEEGRLVFRVDHLAHEKLRLAKYGLAFREAGDHLLLFDPGENPILVREEP
;
A
#
# COMPACT_ATOMS: atom_id res chain seq x y z
N MET A 1 18.94 4.22 -8.36
CA MET A 1 17.56 4.06 -8.87
C MET A 1 16.77 3.43 -7.75
N SER A 2 15.70 4.07 -7.29
CA SER A 2 14.78 3.44 -6.34
C SER A 2 14.01 2.36 -7.08
N GLU A 3 14.02 1.13 -6.59
CA GLU A 3 13.25 0.04 -7.19
C GLU A 3 11.75 0.29 -6.97
N SER A 4 10.97 0.25 -8.03
CA SER A 4 9.51 0.35 -7.92
C SER A 4 8.95 -0.96 -7.36
N VAL A 5 8.07 -0.87 -6.37
CA VAL A 5 7.34 -2.04 -5.85
C VAL A 5 6.10 -2.24 -6.70
N VAL A 6 5.83 -3.47 -7.13
CA VAL A 6 4.63 -3.82 -7.90
C VAL A 6 3.77 -4.77 -7.08
N VAL A 7 2.47 -4.47 -6.94
CA VAL A 7 1.51 -5.30 -6.23
C VAL A 7 0.28 -5.56 -7.10
N TYR A 8 -0.24 -6.79 -7.04
CA TYR A 8 -1.46 -7.17 -7.73
C TYR A 8 -2.66 -7.10 -6.78
N VAL A 9 -3.71 -6.40 -7.19
CA VAL A 9 -4.95 -6.25 -6.43
C VAL A 9 -6.17 -6.58 -7.30
N PRO A 10 -7.23 -7.20 -6.75
CA PRO A 10 -8.43 -7.55 -7.52
C PRO A 10 -9.24 -6.31 -7.93
N ASP A 11 -9.16 -5.22 -7.16
CA ASP A 11 -9.80 -3.95 -7.44
C ASP A 11 -8.86 -2.78 -7.10
N LEU A 12 -8.61 -1.89 -8.08
CA LEU A 12 -7.71 -0.75 -7.87
C LEU A 12 -8.29 0.27 -6.90
N GLY A 13 -9.61 0.45 -6.83
CA GLY A 13 -10.24 1.39 -5.90
C GLY A 13 -10.03 0.97 -4.45
N GLN A 14 -10.23 -0.31 -4.16
CA GLN A 14 -9.96 -0.90 -2.85
C GLN A 14 -8.45 -0.86 -2.53
N GLY A 15 -7.60 -1.22 -3.50
CA GLY A 15 -6.15 -1.16 -3.35
C GLY A 15 -5.66 0.25 -3.03
N VAL A 16 -6.04 1.25 -3.82
CA VAL A 16 -5.69 2.66 -3.58
C VAL A 16 -6.17 3.10 -2.20
N SER A 17 -7.43 2.84 -1.84
CA SER A 17 -7.97 3.22 -0.53
C SER A 17 -7.17 2.61 0.62
N PHE A 18 -6.79 1.34 0.49
CA PHE A 18 -5.98 0.63 1.48
C PHE A 18 -4.58 1.27 1.64
N TYR A 19 -3.87 1.49 0.53
CA TYR A 19 -2.52 2.06 0.58
C TYR A 19 -2.51 3.55 0.97
N GLN A 20 -3.56 4.31 0.64
CA GLN A 20 -3.74 5.67 1.17
C GLN A 20 -3.99 5.68 2.67
N ALA A 21 -4.71 4.70 3.23
CA ALA A 21 -4.86 4.55 4.67
C ALA A 21 -3.54 4.19 5.37
N LEU A 22 -2.59 3.59 4.63
CA LEU A 22 -1.19 3.42 5.05
C LEU A 22 -0.33 4.69 4.84
N GLY A 23 -0.90 5.79 4.37
CA GLY A 23 -0.19 7.07 4.24
C GLY A 23 0.58 7.26 2.94
N LEU A 24 0.33 6.43 1.92
CA LEU A 24 0.82 6.70 0.57
C LEU A 24 -0.06 7.75 -0.12
N ALA A 25 0.55 8.60 -0.96
CA ALA A 25 -0.20 9.51 -1.81
C ALA A 25 -0.47 8.87 -3.16
N LEU A 26 -1.69 9.03 -3.69
CA LEU A 26 -2.00 8.68 -5.07
C LEU A 26 -1.39 9.74 -5.99
N GLU A 27 -0.52 9.33 -6.91
CA GLU A 27 0.05 10.20 -7.93
C GLU A 27 -0.70 10.10 -9.25
N GLU A 28 -1.01 8.88 -9.68
CA GLU A 28 -1.73 8.64 -10.92
C GLU A 28 -2.68 7.45 -10.76
N LEU A 29 -3.87 7.55 -11.34
CA LEU A 29 -4.72 6.40 -11.59
C LEU A 29 -5.06 6.33 -13.07
N SER A 30 -4.74 5.19 -13.67
CA SER A 30 -5.19 4.78 -14.99
C SER A 30 -6.24 3.68 -14.85
N PRO A 31 -6.95 3.35 -15.93
CA PRO A 31 -7.84 2.21 -15.91
C PRO A 31 -7.13 0.88 -15.67
N LYS A 32 -5.80 0.77 -15.61
CA LYS A 32 -5.14 -0.54 -15.42
C LYS A 32 -4.14 -0.56 -14.27
N GLU A 33 -3.66 0.62 -13.90
CA GLU A 33 -2.70 0.77 -12.82
C GLU A 33 -3.03 1.95 -11.91
N ALA A 34 -2.52 1.89 -10.69
CA ALA A 34 -2.41 3.03 -9.82
C ALA A 34 -0.94 3.24 -9.45
N LEU A 35 -0.46 4.47 -9.51
CA LEU A 35 0.84 4.87 -9.01
C LEU A 35 0.63 5.59 -7.68
N LEU A 36 1.23 5.05 -6.61
CA LEU A 36 1.27 5.68 -5.32
C LEU A 36 2.71 6.03 -4.94
N ALA A 37 2.93 7.22 -4.41
CA ALA A 37 4.22 7.63 -3.89
C ALA A 37 4.30 7.47 -2.36
N PRO A 38 5.11 6.51 -1.87
CA PRO A 38 5.74 6.62 -0.57
C PRO A 38 7.00 7.51 -0.67
N LEU A 39 7.59 7.84 0.48
CA LEU A 39 8.87 8.54 0.61
C LEU A 39 10.06 7.75 0.03
N GLU A 40 9.91 6.46 -0.26
CA GLU A 40 11.01 5.55 -0.62
C GLU A 40 10.83 4.82 -1.96
N GLY A 41 10.34 5.54 -2.98
CA GLY A 41 10.20 5.02 -4.35
C GLY A 41 8.80 4.48 -4.65
N PRO A 42 8.30 4.57 -5.89
CA PRO A 42 6.87 4.41 -6.17
C PRO A 42 6.36 2.98 -5.96
N LEU A 43 5.12 2.87 -5.48
CA LEU A 43 4.30 1.66 -5.48
C LEU A 43 3.37 1.67 -6.69
N VAL A 44 3.40 0.61 -7.49
CA VAL A 44 2.51 0.40 -8.63
C VAL A 44 1.52 -0.71 -8.31
N LEU A 45 0.22 -0.39 -8.35
CA LEU A 45 -0.84 -1.38 -8.23
C LEU A 45 -1.33 -1.80 -9.61
N LEU A 46 -1.46 -3.10 -9.84
CA LEU A 46 -1.95 -3.68 -11.09
C LEU A 46 -3.18 -4.55 -10.82
N ARG A 47 -4.19 -4.48 -11.70
CA ARG A 47 -5.36 -5.37 -11.64
C ARG A 47 -5.25 -6.51 -12.67
N PRO A 48 -5.02 -7.77 -12.26
CA PRO A 48 -4.91 -8.89 -13.18
C PRO A 48 -6.27 -9.31 -13.78
N GLY A 49 -6.26 -9.88 -14.99
CA GLY A 49 -7.46 -10.29 -15.75
C GLY A 49 -7.27 -11.44 -16.74
N PRO A 50 -8.35 -11.95 -17.36
CA PRO A 50 -8.32 -13.10 -18.27
C PRO A 50 -7.35 -12.98 -19.45
N GLY A 51 -6.98 -11.75 -19.83
CA GLY A 51 -6.01 -11.44 -20.87
C GLY A 51 -4.80 -10.61 -20.39
N GLY A 52 -4.49 -10.64 -19.08
CA GLY A 52 -3.39 -9.88 -18.49
C GLY A 52 -3.85 -8.87 -17.44
N LEU A 53 -4.30 -7.69 -17.86
CA LEU A 53 -4.72 -6.60 -16.96
C LEU A 53 -6.14 -6.10 -17.25
N GLU A 54 -6.99 -6.00 -16.24
CA GLU A 54 -8.39 -5.52 -16.35
C GLU A 54 -8.54 -4.02 -16.11
N ARG A 55 -9.73 -3.52 -16.46
CA ARG A 55 -10.12 -2.13 -16.30
C ARG A 55 -10.55 -1.83 -14.85
N GLY A 56 -9.83 -0.98 -14.13
CA GLY A 56 -10.20 -0.39 -12.86
C GLY A 56 -11.12 0.84 -12.98
N PRO A 57 -11.58 1.38 -11.84
CA PRO A 57 -12.51 2.50 -11.77
C PRO A 57 -11.92 3.80 -12.36
N GLY A 58 -12.80 4.76 -12.66
CA GLY A 58 -12.41 6.07 -13.20
C GLY A 58 -11.59 6.92 -12.22
N ARG A 59 -10.71 7.76 -12.76
CA ARG A 59 -9.74 8.65 -12.08
C ARG A 59 -10.26 9.36 -10.81
N PRO A 60 -9.66 9.10 -9.63
CA PRO A 60 -9.50 10.08 -8.56
C PRO A 60 -8.45 11.13 -8.95
N ARG A 61 -8.48 12.27 -8.27
CA ARG A 61 -7.43 13.29 -8.37
C ARG A 61 -6.23 12.89 -7.51
N PRO A 62 -5.00 13.24 -7.89
CA PRO A 62 -3.83 13.04 -7.04
C PRO A 62 -4.02 13.78 -5.71
N GLU A 63 -3.57 13.18 -4.61
CA GLU A 63 -3.74 13.74 -3.26
C GLU A 63 -2.41 13.88 -2.52
N GLY A 64 -1.95 15.13 -2.38
CA GLY A 64 -0.91 15.51 -1.42
C GLY A 64 0.45 14.83 -1.61
N GLN A 65 1.24 14.81 -0.53
CA GLN A 65 2.52 14.12 -0.45
C GLN A 65 2.40 12.98 0.57
N GLY A 66 2.74 11.76 0.16
CA GLY A 66 2.73 10.59 1.04
C GLY A 66 3.86 10.70 2.06
N PHE A 67 3.65 10.12 3.25
CA PHE A 67 4.66 10.08 4.32
C PHE A 67 5.11 8.64 4.63
N ALA A 68 4.45 7.68 4.01
CA ALA A 68 4.72 6.25 4.03
C ALA A 68 6.15 5.90 3.59
N ARG A 69 6.84 5.01 4.31
CA ARG A 69 8.11 4.40 3.85
C ARG A 69 7.86 2.92 3.56
N LEU A 70 7.93 2.53 2.28
CA LEU A 70 7.54 1.20 1.82
C LEU A 70 8.69 0.58 1.02
N ARG A 71 9.09 -0.65 1.38
CA ARG A 71 10.18 -1.38 0.70
C ARG A 71 9.87 -2.86 0.56
N TRP A 72 10.52 -3.49 -0.41
CA TRP A 72 10.60 -4.94 -0.48
C TRP A 72 11.82 -5.43 0.31
N GLU A 73 11.60 -6.28 1.32
CA GLU A 73 12.65 -6.83 2.17
C GLU A 73 12.43 -8.34 2.34
N GLU A 74 13.43 -9.16 2.01
CA GLU A 74 13.40 -10.62 2.19
C GLU A 74 12.14 -11.31 1.62
N GLY A 75 11.65 -10.83 0.46
CA GLY A 75 10.46 -11.40 -0.18
C GLY A 75 9.13 -10.90 0.40
N ARG A 76 9.16 -9.83 1.21
CA ARG A 76 7.99 -9.28 1.89
C ARG A 76 7.87 -7.79 1.66
N LEU A 77 6.63 -7.31 1.63
CA LEU A 77 6.35 -5.88 1.62
C LEU A 77 6.44 -5.34 3.05
N VAL A 78 7.39 -4.46 3.30
CA VAL A 78 7.67 -3.88 4.63
C VAL A 78 7.36 -2.40 4.61
N PHE A 79 6.52 -2.00 5.55
CA PHE A 79 6.13 -0.64 5.83
C PHE A 79 6.79 -0.18 7.13
N ARG A 80 7.62 0.86 7.03
CA ARG A 80 8.35 1.42 8.17
C ARG A 80 7.65 2.67 8.68
N VAL A 81 7.47 2.73 9.99
CA VAL A 81 6.79 3.83 10.68
C VAL A 81 7.64 4.33 11.83
N ASP A 82 7.46 5.60 12.20
CA ASP A 82 8.21 6.15 13.34
C ASP A 82 7.72 5.55 14.68
N HIS A 83 6.41 5.28 14.81
CA HIS A 83 5.81 4.72 16.03
C HIS A 83 4.64 3.76 15.73
N LEU A 84 4.76 2.50 16.17
CA LEU A 84 3.76 1.45 15.98
C LEU A 84 2.45 1.78 16.70
N ALA A 85 2.52 2.43 17.86
CA ALA A 85 1.34 2.80 18.63
C ALA A 85 0.44 3.79 17.88
N HIS A 86 1.03 4.81 17.24
CA HIS A 86 0.29 5.75 16.40
C HIS A 86 -0.27 5.07 15.16
N GLU A 87 0.49 4.14 14.59
CA GLU A 87 0.07 3.37 13.44
C GLU A 87 -1.15 2.51 13.76
N LYS A 88 -1.17 1.79 14.89
CA LYS A 88 -2.34 1.01 15.34
C LYS A 88 -3.61 1.87 15.42
N LEU A 89 -3.50 3.09 15.96
CA LEU A 89 -4.63 4.02 16.04
C LEU A 89 -5.11 4.46 14.65
N ARG A 90 -4.18 4.69 13.72
CA ARG A 90 -4.51 5.03 12.32
C ARG A 90 -5.21 3.86 11.63
N LEU A 91 -4.65 2.66 11.72
CA LEU A 91 -5.24 1.44 11.14
C LEU A 91 -6.66 1.22 11.67
N ALA A 92 -6.86 1.35 12.99
CA ALA A 92 -8.19 1.27 13.61
C ALA A 92 -9.15 2.34 13.09
N LYS A 93 -8.69 3.59 12.95
CA LYS A 93 -9.50 4.70 12.39
C LYS A 93 -9.99 4.41 10.97
N TYR A 94 -9.18 3.77 10.15
CA TYR A 94 -9.54 3.39 8.78
C TYR A 94 -10.20 2.01 8.67
N GLY A 95 -10.43 1.31 9.80
CA GLY A 95 -11.05 -0.01 9.80
C GLY A 95 -10.16 -1.11 9.20
N LEU A 96 -8.85 -0.91 9.16
CA LEU A 96 -7.91 -1.90 8.66
C LEU A 96 -7.61 -2.96 9.73
N ALA A 97 -7.91 -4.21 9.42
CA ALA A 97 -7.58 -5.34 10.28
C ALA A 97 -6.07 -5.59 10.27
N PHE A 98 -5.50 -5.80 11.45
CA PHE A 98 -4.11 -6.18 11.62
C PHE A 98 -3.97 -7.26 12.70
N ARG A 99 -2.87 -8.01 12.64
CA ARG A 99 -2.46 -8.96 13.68
C ARG A 99 -1.18 -8.44 14.32
N GLU A 100 -1.09 -8.54 15.64
CA GLU A 100 0.15 -8.25 16.36
C GLU A 100 1.05 -9.48 16.36
N ALA A 101 2.33 -9.30 16.05
CA ALA A 101 3.32 -10.37 15.99
C ALA A 101 4.64 -9.90 16.61
N GLY A 102 4.67 -9.79 17.93
CA GLY A 102 5.85 -9.29 18.64
C GLY A 102 6.05 -7.79 18.41
N ASP A 103 7.09 -7.43 17.66
CA ASP A 103 7.53 -6.05 17.39
C ASP A 103 6.95 -5.45 16.10
N HIS A 104 6.08 -6.18 15.41
CA HIS A 104 5.47 -5.75 14.16
C HIS A 104 3.98 -6.07 14.07
N LEU A 105 3.31 -5.43 13.12
CA LEU A 105 1.95 -5.73 12.71
C LEU A 105 1.98 -6.47 11.38
N LEU A 106 1.09 -7.44 11.22
CA LEU A 106 0.83 -8.10 9.95
C LEU A 106 -0.55 -7.68 9.44
N LEU A 107 -0.57 -7.15 8.23
CA LEU A 107 -1.79 -6.84 7.47
C LEU A 107 -1.81 -7.65 6.19
N PHE A 108 -3.01 -7.74 5.60
CA PHE A 108 -3.20 -8.24 4.26
C PHE A 108 -3.91 -7.15 3.46
N ASP A 109 -3.39 -6.84 2.29
CA ASP A 109 -4.07 -5.94 1.36
C ASP A 109 -5.29 -6.64 0.72
N PRO A 110 -6.09 -5.94 -0.10
CA PRO A 110 -7.23 -6.56 -0.80
C PRO A 110 -6.85 -7.68 -1.77
N GLY A 111 -5.58 -7.79 -2.18
CA GLY A 111 -5.04 -8.90 -2.98
C GLY A 111 -4.47 -10.04 -2.16
N GLU A 112 -4.68 -10.05 -0.84
CA GLU A 112 -4.13 -11.01 0.11
C GLU A 112 -2.60 -10.99 0.20
N ASN A 113 -1.96 -9.91 -0.24
CA ASN A 113 -0.52 -9.72 -0.12
C ASN A 113 -0.17 -9.40 1.35
N PRO A 114 0.77 -10.13 1.97
CA PRO A 114 1.17 -9.87 3.35
C PRO A 114 2.01 -8.59 3.43
N ILE A 115 1.64 -7.71 4.37
CA ILE A 115 2.33 -6.45 4.64
C ILE A 115 2.76 -6.44 6.08
N LEU A 116 4.06 -6.28 6.30
CA LEU A 116 4.64 -6.12 7.62
C LEU A 116 4.77 -4.63 7.93
N VAL A 117 4.24 -4.21 9.07
CA VAL A 117 4.41 -2.84 9.57
C VAL A 117 5.27 -2.89 10.82
N ARG A 118 6.39 -2.18 10.83
CA ARG A 118 7.32 -2.16 11.97
C ARG A 118 7.92 -0.78 12.18
N GLU A 119 8.38 -0.55 13.40
CA GLU A 119 9.10 0.69 13.72
C GLU A 119 10.43 0.75 12.98
N GLU A 120 10.91 1.96 12.72
CA GLU A 120 12.30 2.15 12.33
C GLU A 120 13.26 1.74 13.46
N PRO A 121 14.44 1.19 13.12
CA PRO A 121 15.50 0.96 14.10
C PRO A 121 15.98 2.24 14.79
#